data_AF-A0A366W968-F1
#
_entry.id   AF-A0A366W968-F1
#
_cell.length_a   1.000
_cell.length_b   1.000
_cell.length_c   1.000
_cell.angle_alpha   90.00
_cell.angle_beta   90.00
_cell.angle_gamma   90.00
#
_symmetry.space_group_name_H-M   'P 1'
#
loop_
_entity.id
_entity.type
_entity.pdbx_description
1 polymer ?
#
loop_
_entity_poly.entity_id
_entity_poly.type
_entity_poly.pdbx_seq_one_letter_code
_entity_poly.pdbx_strand_id
1 'polypeptide(L)'
;VKSEGLELLASQPADFDRTKGLNVMENLLSSQPKTQAVFAQNDEMALGAFRAVQASGKDIFIVGFDGTDDGIAAVKRGLLGATIAQQPGLIGEIGVQSAVDVLAGKSVAENVPVPLMMVVK
;
A
#
# COMPACT_ATOMS: atom_id res chain seq x y z
N VAL A 1 -16.20 -4.03 -3.70
CA VAL A 1 -16.11 -2.62 -4.12
C VAL A 1 -17.09 -2.43 -5.27
N LYS A 2 -18.12 -1.59 -5.11
CA LYS A 2 -18.93 -1.14 -6.26
C LYS A 2 -18.31 0.16 -6.72
N SER A 3 -17.63 0.15 -7.86
CA SER A 3 -17.18 1.36 -8.53
C SER A 3 -17.65 1.28 -9.97
N GLU A 4 -18.26 2.36 -10.47
CA GLU A 4 -18.59 2.46 -11.88
C GLU A 4 -17.29 2.39 -12.70
N GLY A 5 -17.18 1.39 -13.57
CA GLY A 5 -16.07 1.26 -14.52
C GLY A 5 -14.85 0.42 -14.09
N LEU A 6 -14.81 -0.14 -12.88
CA LEU A 6 -13.75 -1.11 -12.50
C LEU A 6 -14.35 -2.46 -12.12
N GLU A 7 -13.74 -3.53 -12.63
CA GLU A 7 -14.07 -4.92 -12.31
C GLU A 7 -12.99 -5.51 -11.40
N LEU A 8 -13.39 -6.08 -10.26
CA LEU A 8 -12.47 -6.78 -9.37
C LEU A 8 -12.21 -8.20 -9.92
N LEU A 9 -11.10 -8.38 -10.62
CA LEU A 9 -10.74 -9.68 -11.21
C LEU A 9 -10.31 -10.71 -10.17
N ALA A 10 -9.60 -10.28 -9.11
CA ALA A 10 -9.15 -11.14 -8.02
C ALA A 10 -8.81 -10.32 -6.77
N SER A 11 -8.84 -10.97 -5.60
CA SER A 11 -8.38 -10.42 -4.33
C SER A 11 -7.79 -11.57 -3.51
N GLN A 12 -6.48 -11.53 -3.24
CA GLN A 12 -5.78 -12.57 -2.47
C GLN A 12 -4.83 -11.93 -1.46
N PRO A 13 -4.68 -12.53 -0.26
CA PRO A 13 -3.73 -12.04 0.72
C PRO A 13 -2.29 -12.38 0.32
N ALA A 14 -1.37 -11.46 0.62
CA ALA A 14 0.07 -11.67 0.56
C ALA A 14 0.76 -11.25 1.88
N ASP A 15 -0.02 -11.14 2.97
CA ASP A 15 0.43 -11.01 4.36
C ASP A 15 1.44 -9.89 4.63
N PHE A 16 1.35 -8.78 3.90
CA PHE A 16 2.28 -7.65 3.97
C PHE A 16 3.76 -8.03 3.68
N ASP A 17 3.98 -9.17 3.02
CA ASP A 17 5.30 -9.71 2.72
C ASP A 17 5.65 -9.54 1.24
N ARG A 18 6.88 -9.10 0.98
CA ARG A 18 7.38 -8.84 -0.37
C ARG A 18 7.44 -10.09 -1.24
N THR A 19 7.88 -11.21 -0.67
CA THR A 19 8.03 -12.47 -1.42
C THR A 19 6.67 -13.08 -1.74
N LYS A 20 5.73 -13.06 -0.80
CA LYS A 20 4.35 -13.47 -1.03
C LYS A 20 3.65 -12.56 -2.05
N GLY A 21 3.91 -11.25 -2.01
CA GLY A 21 3.40 -10.30 -3.01
C GLY A 21 3.82 -10.67 -4.44
N LEU A 22 5.09 -11.05 -4.62
CA LEU A 22 5.61 -11.60 -5.88
C LEU A 22 4.87 -12.88 -6.28
N ASN A 23 4.84 -13.89 -5.41
CA ASN A 23 4.26 -15.20 -5.73
C ASN A 23 2.76 -15.12 -6.06
N VAL A 24 2.01 -14.31 -5.31
CA VAL A 24 0.58 -14.07 -5.56
C VAL A 24 0.40 -13.39 -6.91
N MET A 25 1.18 -12.35 -7.21
CA MET A 25 1.06 -11.66 -8.48
C MET A 25 1.41 -12.56 -9.68
N GLU A 26 2.44 -13.40 -9.59
CA GLU A 26 2.77 -14.37 -10.65
C GLU A 26 1.59 -15.32 -10.96
N ASN A 27 0.93 -15.83 -9.92
CA ASN A 27 -0.26 -16.68 -10.06
C ASN A 27 -1.46 -15.91 -10.65
N LEU A 28 -1.66 -14.66 -10.22
CA LEU A 28 -2.73 -13.80 -10.74
C LEU A 28 -2.49 -13.40 -12.19
N LEU A 29 -1.26 -13.13 -12.61
CA LEU A 29 -0.94 -12.85 -14.02
C LEU A 29 -1.29 -14.00 -14.95
N SER A 30 -1.14 -15.24 -14.46
CA SER A 30 -1.48 -16.45 -15.21
C SER A 30 -3.00 -16.65 -15.33
N SER A 31 -3.74 -16.40 -14.26
CA SER A 31 -5.20 -16.63 -14.20
C SER A 31 -6.05 -15.42 -14.63
N GLN A 32 -5.50 -14.21 -14.56
CA GLN A 32 -6.16 -12.93 -14.85
C GLN A 32 -5.39 -12.14 -15.92
N PRO A 33 -5.34 -12.62 -17.18
CA PRO A 33 -4.51 -12.02 -18.23
C PRO A 33 -4.93 -10.59 -18.60
N LYS A 34 -6.16 -10.18 -18.24
CA LYS A 34 -6.74 -8.85 -18.47
C LYS A 34 -6.45 -7.84 -17.35
N THR A 35 -5.65 -8.18 -16.35
CA THR A 35 -5.30 -7.27 -15.25
C THR A 35 -4.66 -5.99 -15.79
N GLN A 36 -5.25 -4.84 -15.49
CA GLN A 36 -4.76 -3.51 -15.90
C GLN A 36 -4.13 -2.74 -14.74
N ALA A 37 -4.57 -3.01 -13.51
CA ALA A 37 -4.07 -2.36 -12.32
C ALA A 37 -4.06 -3.29 -11.11
N VAL A 38 -3.18 -2.99 -10.15
CA VAL A 38 -3.06 -3.69 -8.87
C VAL A 38 -3.04 -2.65 -7.75
N PHE A 39 -3.88 -2.87 -6.74
CA PHE A 39 -3.75 -2.21 -5.45
C PHE A 39 -3.14 -3.19 -4.46
N ALA A 40 -1.93 -2.88 -4.00
CA ALA A 40 -1.26 -3.61 -2.94
C ALA A 40 -1.39 -2.82 -1.63
N GLN A 41 -1.88 -3.49 -0.58
CA GLN A 41 -2.19 -2.84 0.70
C GLN A 41 -0.95 -2.43 1.52
N ASN A 42 0.26 -2.69 1.03
CA ASN A 42 1.49 -2.07 1.51
C ASN A 42 2.57 -2.04 0.42
N ASP A 43 3.63 -1.27 0.64
CA ASP A 43 4.72 -1.07 -0.31
C ASP A 43 5.54 -2.35 -0.51
N GLU A 44 5.71 -3.20 0.51
CA GLU A 44 6.41 -4.48 0.36
C GLU A 44 5.74 -5.39 -0.67
N MET A 45 4.42 -5.58 -0.54
CA MET A 45 3.63 -6.34 -1.52
C MET A 45 3.63 -5.65 -2.88
N ALA A 46 3.57 -4.32 -2.94
CA ALA A 46 3.62 -3.57 -4.19
C ALA A 46 4.93 -3.80 -4.96
N LEU A 47 6.06 -3.78 -4.24
CA LEU A 47 7.39 -4.03 -4.81
C LEU A 47 7.55 -5.48 -5.25
N GLY A 48 7.01 -6.44 -4.50
CA GLY A 48 6.93 -7.84 -4.92
C GLY A 48 6.10 -8.02 -6.20
N ALA A 49 4.91 -7.44 -6.23
CA ALA A 49 4.03 -7.48 -7.40
C ALA A 49 4.68 -6.84 -8.63
N PHE A 50 5.37 -5.70 -8.46
CA PHE A 50 6.11 -5.05 -9.54
C PHE A 50 7.16 -5.97 -10.17
N ARG A 51 7.85 -6.78 -9.38
CA ARG A 51 8.83 -7.75 -9.90
C ARG A 51 8.18 -8.80 -10.79
N ALA A 52 7.03 -9.34 -10.38
CA ALA A 52 6.26 -10.28 -11.19
C ALA A 52 5.76 -9.63 -12.50
N VAL A 53 5.24 -8.41 -12.42
CA VAL A 53 4.78 -7.64 -13.59
C VAL A 53 5.94 -7.39 -14.55
N GLN A 54 7.08 -6.91 -14.05
CA GLN A 54 8.28 -6.68 -14.85
C GLN A 54 8.74 -7.96 -15.56
N ALA A 55 8.80 -9.09 -14.84
CA ALA A 55 9.21 -10.37 -15.41
C ALA A 55 8.24 -10.87 -16.50
N SER A 56 6.95 -10.54 -16.40
CA SER A 56 5.95 -10.91 -17.40
C SER A 56 5.98 -10.08 -18.68
N GLY A 57 6.70 -8.94 -18.66
CA GLY A 57 6.71 -7.98 -19.78
C GLY A 57 5.39 -7.24 -20.01
N LYS A 58 4.43 -7.33 -19.07
CA LYS A 58 3.17 -6.59 -19.11
C LYS A 58 3.34 -5.19 -18.52
N ASP A 59 2.51 -4.27 -18.99
CA ASP A 59 2.36 -2.94 -18.43
C ASP A 59 1.10 -2.90 -17.55
N ILE A 60 1.29 -2.84 -16.23
CA ILE A 60 0.24 -2.86 -15.22
C ILE A 60 0.48 -1.75 -14.22
N PHE A 61 -0.53 -0.93 -13.97
CA PHE A 61 -0.44 0.19 -13.03
C PHE A 61 -0.55 -0.31 -11.59
N ILE A 62 0.47 -0.06 -10.76
CA ILE A 62 0.52 -0.53 -9.37
C ILE A 62 0.44 0.65 -8.41
N VAL A 63 -0.48 0.58 -7.45
CA VAL A 63 -0.59 1.50 -6.31
C VAL A 63 -0.24 0.75 -5.03
N GLY A 64 0.73 1.27 -4.28
CA GLY A 64 1.11 0.80 -2.96
C GLY A 64 0.44 1.58 -1.82
N PHE A 65 0.90 1.30 -0.60
CA PHE A 65 0.44 1.94 0.64
C PHE A 65 1.61 1.90 1.64
N ASP A 66 1.67 2.84 2.58
CA ASP A 66 2.71 3.08 3.60
C ASP A 66 3.57 4.30 3.30
N GLY A 67 4.05 4.46 2.07
CA GLY A 67 5.00 5.52 1.75
C GLY A 67 6.36 5.30 2.42
N THR A 68 6.83 4.05 2.42
CA THR A 68 8.19 3.69 2.82
C THR A 68 9.22 4.36 1.91
N ASP A 69 10.48 4.47 2.35
CA ASP A 69 11.56 5.01 1.52
C ASP A 69 11.71 4.24 0.20
N ASP A 70 11.59 2.92 0.24
CA ASP A 70 11.62 2.05 -0.94
C ASP A 70 10.42 2.29 -1.87
N GLY A 71 9.21 2.41 -1.31
CA GLY A 71 7.98 2.71 -2.04
C GLY A 71 8.03 4.08 -2.72
N ILE A 72 8.41 5.12 -1.99
CA ILE A 72 8.59 6.48 -2.52
C ILE A 72 9.67 6.49 -3.62
N ALA A 73 10.81 5.81 -3.40
CA ALA A 73 11.84 5.71 -4.42
C ALA A 73 11.36 4.98 -5.67
N ALA A 74 10.53 3.95 -5.53
CA ALA A 74 9.91 3.25 -6.64
C ALA A 74 8.93 4.14 -7.43
N VAL A 75 8.10 4.95 -6.75
CA VAL A 75 7.24 5.95 -7.39
C VAL A 75 8.07 7.00 -8.16
N LYS A 76 9.11 7.56 -7.54
CA LYS A 76 10.00 8.55 -8.18
C LYS A 76 10.69 8.00 -9.43
N ARG A 77 11.05 6.72 -9.42
CA ARG A 77 11.63 6.00 -10.58
C ARG A 77 10.57 5.60 -11.62
N GLY A 78 9.29 5.81 -11.37
CA GLY A 78 8.19 5.42 -12.26
C GLY A 78 7.92 3.92 -12.29
N LEU A 79 8.37 3.17 -11.27
CA LEU A 79 8.12 1.73 -11.14
C LEU A 79 6.74 1.45 -10.53
N LEU A 80 6.30 2.31 -9.62
CA LEU A 80 4.94 2.33 -9.08
C LEU A 80 4.25 3.60 -9.54
N GLY A 81 2.93 3.52 -9.74
CA GLY A 81 2.12 4.68 -10.11
C GLY A 81 1.92 5.66 -8.97
N ALA A 82 1.71 5.12 -7.76
CA ALA A 82 1.57 5.89 -6.53
C ALA A 82 1.83 5.02 -5.30
N THR A 83 2.01 5.66 -4.15
CA THR A 83 1.83 5.03 -2.83
C THR A 83 1.02 5.95 -1.94
N ILE A 84 0.09 5.40 -1.17
CA ILE A 84 -0.66 6.15 -0.17
C ILE A 84 0.16 6.14 1.12
N ALA A 85 0.87 7.23 1.36
CA ALA A 85 1.79 7.37 2.47
C ALA A 85 1.07 7.56 3.81
N GLN A 86 1.51 6.76 4.78
CA GLN A 86 1.18 6.91 6.19
C GLN A 86 2.17 7.86 6.88
N GLN A 87 1.87 8.22 8.13
CA GLN A 87 2.75 9.03 8.96
C GLN A 87 3.06 8.29 10.28
N PRO A 88 3.85 7.19 10.25
CA PRO A 88 4.09 6.35 11.42
C PRO A 88 4.76 7.11 12.57
N GLY A 89 5.62 8.08 12.28
CA GLY A 89 6.20 8.97 13.29
C GLY A 89 5.13 9.79 14.03
N LEU A 90 4.19 10.38 13.28
CA LEU A 90 3.08 11.16 13.86
C LEU A 90 2.10 10.27 14.64
N ILE A 91 1.84 9.04 14.16
CA ILE A 91 1.06 8.04 14.91
C ILE A 91 1.72 7.75 16.26
N GLY A 92 3.05 7.53 16.27
CA GLY A 92 3.81 7.29 17.50
C GLY A 92 3.79 8.49 18.45
N GLU A 93 4.02 9.69 17.92
CA GLU A 93 3.96 10.95 18.68
C GLU A 93 2.61 11.16 19.35
N ILE A 94 1.52 11.03 18.58
CA ILE A 94 0.14 11.15 19.09
C ILE A 94 -0.14 10.09 20.15
N GLY A 95 0.34 8.86 19.96
CA GLY A 95 0.16 7.76 20.91
C GLY A 95 0.81 8.06 22.25
N VAL A 96 2.08 8.52 22.24
CA VAL A 96 2.79 8.91 23.45
C VAL A 96 2.11 10.12 24.12
N GLN A 97 1.73 11.13 23.33
CA GLN A 97 1.05 12.31 23.86
C GLN A 97 -0.29 11.95 24.52
N SER A 98 -1.06 11.06 23.91
CA SER A 98 -2.32 10.56 24.47
C SER A 98 -2.10 9.84 25.80
N ALA A 99 -1.04 9.02 25.93
CA ALA A 99 -0.70 8.36 27.18
C ALA A 99 -0.33 9.39 28.28
N VAL A 100 0.44 10.43 27.94
CA VAL A 100 0.77 11.53 28.86
C VAL A 100 -0.49 12.26 29.33
N ASP A 101 -1.42 12.54 28.42
CA ASP A 101 -2.67 13.23 28.75
C ASP A 101 -3.56 12.40 29.68
N VAL A 102 -3.64 11.08 29.48
CA VAL A 102 -4.34 10.16 30.40
C VAL A 102 -3.70 10.17 31.79
N LEU A 103 -2.36 10.12 31.88
CA LEU A 103 -1.65 10.20 33.17
C LEU A 103 -1.86 11.55 33.88
N ALA A 104 -2.09 12.61 33.12
CA ALA A 104 -2.45 13.94 33.64
C ALA A 104 -3.96 14.07 33.99
N GLY A 105 -4.75 13.00 33.89
CA GLY A 105 -6.18 12.99 34.19
C GLY A 105 -7.06 13.65 33.13
N LYS A 106 -6.54 13.90 31.93
CA LYS A 106 -7.32 14.43 30.80
C LYS A 106 -8.06 13.30 30.10
N SER A 107 -9.17 13.65 29.43
CA SER A 107 -9.83 12.75 28.49
C SER A 107 -9.15 12.79 27.12
N VAL A 108 -9.12 11.65 26.45
CA VAL A 108 -8.60 11.51 25.08
C VAL A 108 -9.72 11.00 24.17
N ALA A 109 -9.67 11.37 22.89
CA ALA A 109 -10.64 10.86 21.92
C ALA A 109 -10.46 9.36 21.70
N GLU A 110 -11.58 8.64 21.53
CA GLU A 110 -11.57 7.20 21.23
C GLU A 110 -10.90 6.90 19.87
N ASN A 111 -11.05 7.80 18.90
CA ASN A 111 -10.50 7.66 17.56
C ASN A 111 -9.74 8.93 17.18
N VAL A 112 -8.45 8.79 16.88
CA VAL A 112 -7.59 9.90 16.43
C VAL A 112 -7.10 9.58 15.01
N PRO A 113 -7.77 10.08 13.96
CA PRO A 113 -7.34 9.84 12.59
C PRO A 113 -6.04 10.59 12.30
N VAL A 114 -5.07 9.89 11.71
CA VAL A 114 -3.85 10.50 11.18
C VAL A 114 -4.00 10.65 9.66
N PRO A 115 -3.76 11.85 9.09
CA PRO A 115 -3.96 12.06 7.68
C PRO A 115 -3.01 11.20 6.83
N LEU A 116 -3.52 10.75 5.69
CA LEU A 116 -2.74 10.07 4.66
C LEU A 116 -2.30 11.08 3.60
N MET A 117 -1.19 10.81 2.92
CA MET A 117 -0.71 11.63 1.81
C MET A 117 -0.55 10.78 0.56
N MET A 118 -1.06 11.24 -0.57
CA MET A 118 -0.83 10.57 -1.84
C MET A 118 0.52 10.97 -2.40
N VAL A 119 1.42 10.00 -2.59
CA VAL A 119 2.70 10.21 -3.26
C VAL A 119 2.58 9.71 -4.68
N VAL A 120 2.73 10.64 -5.63
CA VAL A 120 2.83 10.39 -7.07
C VAL A 120 4.18 10.89 -7.58
N LYS A 121 4.50 10.61 -8.85
CA LYS A 121 5.72 11.10 -9.50
C LYS A 121 5.75 12.62 -9.62
#